data_AF-A0A0A1TAL8-F1
#
_entry.id   AF-A0A0A1TAL8-F1
#
_cell.length_a   1.000
_cell.length_b   1.000
_cell.length_c   1.000
_cell.angle_alpha   90.00
_cell.angle_beta   90.00
_cell.angle_gamma   90.00
#
_symmetry.space_group_name_H-M   'P 1'
#
loop_
_entity.id
_entity.type
_entity.pdbx_description
1 polymer ?
#
loop_
_entity_poly.entity_id
_entity_poly.type
_entity_poly.pdbx_seq_one_letter_code
_entity_poly.pdbx_strand_id
1 'polypeptide(L)'
;MLLRIKHRSELFNKHGYQIRLALAQAAPIDPEDIQDIKPTNAGWALSARTLRAEETLLSTQGSWGPKFDLIIAEKNVQWHTYLVKDFPRTLTDWEGAPLDFNQVVSDEIQRQTQQTPIAWHISKADTLTDTRDVTLVIPFSEPVLGNFRLLGTSAFSFKLTKAPKITQCTNCLNYHVPTRCIAPEVCKNYG
;
A
#
# COMPACT_ATOMS: atom_id res chain seq x y z
N MET A 1 -10.26 7.37 -1.31
CA MET A 1 -10.55 6.00 -0.80
C MET A 1 -10.76 4.95 -1.89
N LEU A 2 -10.64 3.66 -1.54
CA LEU A 2 -11.06 2.52 -2.36
C LEU A 2 -12.35 1.92 -1.76
N LEU A 3 -13.34 1.71 -2.61
CA LEU A 3 -14.56 0.96 -2.32
C LEU A 3 -14.37 -0.46 -2.83
N ARG A 4 -14.08 -1.41 -1.94
CA ARG A 4 -13.99 -2.82 -2.30
C ARG A 4 -15.40 -3.41 -2.34
N ILE A 5 -15.75 -4.02 -3.45
CA ILE A 5 -17.07 -4.63 -3.65
C ILE A 5 -16.96 -6.14 -3.86
N LYS A 6 -18.04 -6.87 -3.62
CA LYS A 6 -18.08 -8.32 -3.81
C LYS A 6 -17.76 -8.69 -5.25
N HIS A 7 -16.99 -9.76 -5.41
CA HIS A 7 -16.72 -10.36 -6.71
C HIS A 7 -18.05 -10.78 -7.36
N ARG A 8 -18.28 -10.41 -8.64
CA ARG A 8 -19.55 -10.56 -9.39
C ARG A 8 -20.68 -9.57 -9.05
N SER A 9 -20.41 -8.46 -8.37
CA SER A 9 -21.41 -7.39 -8.27
C SER A 9 -21.70 -6.78 -9.64
N GLU A 10 -22.97 -6.49 -9.92
CA GLU A 10 -23.41 -5.77 -11.13
C GLU A 10 -22.88 -4.34 -11.21
N LEU A 11 -22.31 -3.83 -10.11
CA LEU A 11 -21.71 -2.49 -10.04
C LEU A 11 -20.45 -2.35 -10.89
N PHE A 12 -19.79 -3.46 -11.27
CA PHE A 12 -18.68 -3.43 -12.22
C PHE A 12 -19.14 -3.06 -13.64
N ASN A 13 -20.41 -3.29 -13.97
CA ASN A 13 -20.98 -3.01 -15.29
C ASN A 13 -21.57 -1.58 -15.39
N LYS A 14 -21.51 -0.79 -14.30
CA LYS A 14 -22.08 0.56 -14.25
C LYS A 14 -21.05 1.61 -14.65
N HIS A 15 -21.55 2.77 -15.10
CA HIS A 15 -20.71 3.93 -15.33
C HIS A 15 -20.44 4.70 -14.03
N GLY A 16 -19.27 5.33 -13.92
CA GLY A 16 -18.89 6.09 -12.73
C GLY A 16 -19.91 7.16 -12.34
N TYR A 17 -20.52 7.81 -13.32
CA TYR A 17 -21.60 8.77 -13.07
C TYR A 17 -22.81 8.15 -12.34
N GLN A 18 -23.21 6.92 -12.70
CA GLN A 18 -24.31 6.21 -12.04
C GLN A 18 -23.96 5.87 -10.60
N ILE A 19 -22.72 5.43 -10.35
CA ILE A 19 -22.25 5.14 -8.99
C ILE A 19 -22.21 6.41 -8.15
N ARG A 20 -21.71 7.53 -8.69
CA ARG A 20 -21.70 8.83 -8.00
C ARG A 20 -23.10 9.27 -7.60
N LEU A 21 -24.06 9.20 -8.53
CA LEU A 21 -25.45 9.59 -8.26
C LEU A 21 -26.08 8.71 -7.17
N ALA A 22 -25.93 7.39 -7.31
CA ALA A 22 -26.46 6.44 -6.34
C ALA A 22 -25.83 6.65 -4.95
N LEU A 23 -24.52 6.94 -4.90
CA LEU A 23 -23.81 7.12 -3.64
C LEU A 23 -24.29 8.38 -2.92
N ALA A 24 -24.47 9.49 -3.65
CA ALA A 24 -25.00 10.73 -3.08
C ALA A 24 -26.46 10.60 -2.60
N GLN A 25 -27.24 9.68 -3.16
CA GLN A 25 -28.59 9.37 -2.67
C GLN A 25 -28.59 8.44 -1.45
N ALA A 26 -27.57 7.60 -1.30
CA ALA A 26 -27.51 6.57 -0.27
C ALA A 26 -26.73 7.00 0.98
N ALA A 27 -25.66 7.76 0.80
CA ALA A 27 -24.78 8.23 1.87
C ALA A 27 -25.10 9.68 2.24
N PRO A 28 -24.85 10.10 3.49
CA PRO A 28 -25.06 11.48 3.93
C PRO A 28 -23.91 12.38 3.44
N ILE A 29 -23.78 12.52 2.13
CA ILE A 29 -22.75 13.34 1.47
C ILE A 29 -23.37 14.18 0.35
N ASP A 30 -22.86 15.39 0.16
CA ASP A 30 -23.25 16.21 -0.98
C ASP A 30 -22.68 15.63 -2.29
N PRO A 31 -23.47 15.54 -3.39
CA PRO A 31 -22.95 15.16 -4.70
C PRO A 31 -21.71 15.94 -5.16
N GLU A 32 -21.55 17.21 -4.76
CA GLU A 32 -20.42 18.07 -5.13
C GLU A 32 -19.12 17.73 -4.41
N ASP A 33 -19.23 17.07 -3.25
CA ASP A 33 -18.10 16.58 -2.47
C ASP A 33 -17.46 15.32 -3.08
N ILE A 34 -18.14 14.64 -4.02
CA ILE A 34 -17.55 13.55 -4.80
C ILE A 34 -16.89 14.15 -6.04
N GLN A 35 -15.57 14.29 -6.02
CA GLN A 35 -14.81 14.89 -7.12
C GLN A 35 -14.71 13.94 -8.33
N ASP A 36 -14.35 12.69 -8.07
CA ASP A 36 -14.06 11.70 -9.12
C ASP A 36 -14.36 10.29 -8.63
N ILE A 37 -14.74 9.41 -9.56
CA ILE A 37 -14.98 8.00 -9.29
C ILE A 37 -14.57 7.15 -10.49
N LYS A 38 -13.66 6.20 -10.26
CA LYS A 38 -13.04 5.40 -11.30
C LYS A 38 -13.16 3.91 -11.00
N PRO A 39 -13.44 3.08 -12.03
CA PRO A 39 -13.44 1.64 -11.83
C PRO A 39 -12.02 1.14 -11.54
N THR A 40 -11.94 0.09 -10.73
CA THR A 40 -10.71 -0.65 -10.41
C THR A 40 -11.01 -2.14 -10.45
N ASN A 41 -9.98 -2.98 -10.45
CA ASN A 41 -10.16 -4.44 -10.46
C ASN A 41 -10.88 -4.99 -9.21
N ALA A 42 -10.90 -4.24 -8.11
CA ALA A 42 -11.50 -4.65 -6.83
C ALA A 42 -12.80 -3.88 -6.48
N GLY A 43 -13.23 -2.96 -7.34
CA GLY A 43 -14.39 -2.10 -7.11
C GLY A 43 -14.18 -0.70 -7.67
N TRP A 44 -14.28 0.33 -6.84
CA TRP A 44 -14.26 1.72 -7.29
C TRP A 44 -13.33 2.60 -6.46
N ALA A 45 -12.46 3.37 -7.11
CA ALA A 45 -11.66 4.40 -6.46
C ALA A 45 -12.47 5.70 -6.44
N LEU A 46 -12.64 6.29 -5.25
CA LEU A 46 -13.36 7.54 -5.05
C LEU A 46 -12.42 8.62 -4.51
N SER A 47 -12.47 9.79 -5.13
CA SER A 47 -11.81 11.01 -4.66
C SER A 47 -12.86 11.96 -4.10
N ALA A 48 -12.81 12.19 -2.79
CA ALA A 48 -13.61 13.23 -2.16
C ALA A 48 -12.90 14.59 -2.31
N ARG A 49 -13.68 15.67 -2.40
CA ARG A 49 -13.18 17.05 -2.47
C ARG A 49 -12.53 17.49 -1.16
N THR A 50 -13.05 17.01 -0.02
CA THR A 50 -12.59 17.38 1.31
C THR A 50 -12.31 16.15 2.17
N LEU A 51 -11.40 16.29 3.13
CA LEU A 51 -11.10 15.23 4.11
C LEU A 51 -12.33 14.87 4.94
N ARG A 52 -13.13 15.87 5.33
CA ARG A 52 -14.37 15.66 6.09
C ARG A 52 -15.38 14.80 5.33
N ALA A 53 -15.52 15.01 4.03
CA ALA A 53 -16.39 14.18 3.18
C ALA A 53 -15.89 12.74 3.08
N GLU A 54 -14.58 12.53 2.93
CA GLU A 54 -13.95 11.20 2.97
C GLU A 54 -14.18 10.51 4.33
N GLU A 55 -13.98 11.21 5.45
CA GLU A 55 -14.21 10.68 6.81
C GLU A 55 -15.69 10.35 7.07
N THR A 56 -16.60 11.18 6.57
CA THR A 56 -18.05 10.95 6.69
C THR A 56 -18.45 9.69 5.94
N LEU A 57 -17.95 9.49 4.72
CA LEU A 57 -18.20 8.27 3.95
C LEU A 57 -17.64 7.02 4.66
N LEU A 58 -16.43 7.09 5.20
CA LEU A 58 -15.78 5.96 5.89
C LEU A 58 -16.50 5.58 7.19
N SER A 59 -16.92 6.57 7.98
CA SER A 59 -17.62 6.34 9.25
C SER A 59 -19.07 5.85 9.05
N THR A 60 -19.72 6.26 7.95
CA THR A 60 -21.11 5.89 7.64
C THR A 60 -21.24 4.68 6.71
N GLN A 61 -20.13 4.01 6.34
CA GLN A 61 -20.14 2.90 5.39
C GLN A 61 -21.07 1.73 5.78
N GLY A 62 -21.36 1.55 7.07
CA GLY A 62 -22.32 0.54 7.51
C GLY A 62 -23.76 0.79 7.05
N SER A 63 -24.16 2.05 6.82
CA SER A 63 -25.52 2.40 6.40
C SER A 63 -25.73 2.32 4.89
N TRP A 64 -24.77 2.82 4.10
CA TRP A 64 -24.88 2.86 2.64
C TRP A 64 -24.19 1.68 1.96
N GLY A 65 -23.15 1.10 2.56
CA GLY A 65 -22.34 0.03 1.98
C GLY A 65 -23.12 -1.20 1.50
N PRO A 66 -24.11 -1.72 2.25
CA PRO A 66 -24.91 -2.86 1.79
C PRO A 66 -25.62 -2.63 0.44
N LYS A 67 -25.99 -1.39 0.10
CA LYS A 67 -26.61 -1.05 -1.20
C LYS A 67 -25.62 -1.15 -2.36
N PHE A 68 -24.32 -1.15 -2.09
CA PHE A 68 -23.23 -1.18 -3.07
C PHE A 68 -22.44 -2.49 -3.05
N ASP A 69 -23.02 -3.58 -2.51
CA ASP A 69 -22.29 -4.85 -2.30
C ASP A 69 -20.90 -4.63 -1.66
N LEU A 70 -20.80 -3.61 -0.81
CA LEU A 70 -19.53 -3.16 -0.26
C LEU A 70 -19.00 -4.23 0.70
N ILE A 71 -17.75 -4.63 0.48
CA ILE A 71 -16.97 -5.39 1.45
C ILE A 71 -16.41 -4.43 2.49
N ILE A 72 -15.74 -3.37 2.04
CA ILE A 72 -15.18 -2.32 2.88
C ILE A 72 -14.87 -1.06 2.05
N ALA A 73 -15.10 0.11 2.63
CA ALA A 73 -14.52 1.36 2.17
C ALA A 73 -13.24 1.65 2.98
N GLU A 74 -12.12 1.75 2.28
CA GLU A 74 -10.81 1.97 2.91
C GLU A 74 -10.17 3.27 2.42
N LYS A 75 -9.62 4.05 3.36
CA LYS A 75 -8.82 5.22 3.01
C LYS A 75 -7.60 4.76 2.21
N ASN A 76 -7.27 5.50 1.15
CA ASN A 76 -6.02 5.24 0.46
C ASN A 76 -4.88 5.80 1.32
N VAL A 77 -4.28 4.95 2.16
CA VAL A 77 -3.15 5.32 3.01
C VAL A 77 -1.87 4.91 2.29
N GLN A 78 -0.99 5.86 2.03
CA GLN A 78 0.33 5.55 1.55
C GLN A 78 1.15 4.97 2.70
N TRP A 79 1.57 3.71 2.57
CA TRP A 79 2.46 3.09 3.55
C TRP A 79 3.91 3.39 3.22
N HIS A 80 4.69 3.65 4.26
CA HIS A 80 6.14 3.75 4.19
C HIS A 80 6.74 2.46 4.74
N THR A 81 7.05 1.53 3.84
CA THR A 81 7.60 0.22 4.21
C THR A 81 9.12 0.27 4.31
N TYR A 82 9.66 -0.22 5.42
CA TYR A 82 11.09 -0.34 5.67
C TYR A 82 11.48 -1.81 5.79
N LEU A 83 12.67 -2.13 5.31
CA LEU A 83 13.29 -3.45 5.43
C LEU A 83 14.47 -3.37 6.38
N VAL A 84 14.54 -4.28 7.36
CA VAL A 84 15.69 -4.44 8.26
C VAL A 84 16.23 -5.84 8.07
N LYS A 85 17.46 -5.96 7.56
CA LYS A 85 18.12 -7.25 7.34
C LYS A 85 18.91 -7.68 8.57
N ASP A 86 19.34 -8.93 8.58
CA ASP A 86 20.23 -9.50 9.60
C ASP A 86 19.63 -9.42 11.01
N PHE A 87 18.31 -9.59 11.12
CA PHE A 87 17.62 -9.66 12.40
C PHE A 87 17.65 -11.10 12.94
N PRO A 88 18.12 -11.35 14.16
CA PRO A 88 18.25 -12.72 14.69
C PRO A 88 16.88 -13.36 14.90
N ARG A 89 16.67 -14.59 14.41
CA ARG A 89 15.39 -15.32 14.51
C ARG A 89 15.09 -15.80 15.93
N THR A 90 16.14 -16.09 16.71
CA THR A 90 16.01 -16.52 18.11
C THR A 90 16.59 -15.44 19.01
N LEU A 91 15.83 -15.06 20.03
CA LEU A 91 16.22 -14.08 21.01
C LEU A 91 16.21 -14.75 22.37
N THR A 92 17.28 -14.54 23.15
CA THR A 92 17.41 -15.08 24.50
C THR A 92 17.67 -13.95 25.47
N ASP A 93 17.25 -14.14 26.71
CA ASP A 93 17.62 -13.26 27.80
C ASP A 93 19.09 -13.49 28.23
N TRP A 94 19.49 -12.77 29.27
CA TRP A 94 20.82 -12.89 29.87
C TRP A 94 21.12 -14.31 30.41
N GLU A 95 20.10 -15.03 30.87
CA GLU A 95 20.23 -16.38 31.44
C GLU A 95 20.12 -17.48 30.36
N GLY A 96 19.85 -17.10 29.11
CA GLY A 96 19.71 -17.99 27.97
C GLY A 96 18.29 -18.52 27.73
N ALA A 97 17.29 -18.03 28.48
CA ALA A 97 15.89 -18.39 28.27
C ALA A 97 15.35 -17.68 27.01
N PRO A 98 14.50 -18.35 26.20
CA PRO A 98 13.96 -17.77 24.98
C PRO A 98 13.00 -16.61 25.31
N LEU A 99 13.20 -15.48 24.63
CA LEU A 99 12.31 -14.32 24.68
C LEU A 99 11.17 -14.45 23.66
N ASP A 100 10.04 -13.81 23.94
CA ASP A 100 8.97 -13.66 22.95
C ASP A 100 9.45 -12.76 21.81
N PHE A 101 9.72 -13.38 20.67
CA PHE A 101 10.18 -12.72 19.46
C PHE A 101 9.24 -11.58 19.03
N ASN A 102 7.92 -11.79 19.08
CA ASN A 102 6.97 -10.80 18.58
C ASN A 102 6.93 -9.57 19.48
N GLN A 103 6.99 -9.80 20.79
CA GLN A 103 7.04 -8.71 21.77
C GLN A 103 8.34 -7.91 21.61
N VAL A 104 9.49 -8.58 21.57
CA VAL A 104 10.79 -7.89 21.46
C VAL A 104 10.90 -7.07 20.17
N VAL A 105 10.45 -7.62 19.04
CA VAL A 105 10.43 -6.88 17.76
C VAL A 105 9.56 -5.64 17.87
N SER A 106 8.36 -5.77 18.41
CA SER A 106 7.42 -4.64 18.53
C SER A 106 7.97 -3.55 19.45
N ASP A 107 8.53 -3.92 20.60
CA ASP A 107 9.14 -2.99 21.57
C ASP A 107 10.39 -2.32 21.00
N GLU A 108 11.22 -3.05 20.25
CA GLU A 108 12.41 -2.49 19.61
C GLU A 108 12.05 -1.51 18.49
N ILE A 109 11.05 -1.83 17.66
CA ILE A 109 10.57 -0.91 16.62
C ILE A 109 10.06 0.39 17.25
N GLN A 110 9.23 0.30 18.30
CA GLN A 110 8.71 1.47 19.00
C GLN A 110 9.84 2.30 19.62
N ARG A 111 10.83 1.66 20.25
CA ARG A 111 11.98 2.34 20.87
C ARG A 111 12.85 3.09 19.85
N GLN A 112 13.12 2.48 18.70
CA GLN A 112 14.02 3.07 17.69
C GLN A 112 13.35 4.12 16.81
N THR A 113 12.06 3.95 16.52
CA THR A 113 11.34 4.80 15.55
C THR A 113 10.36 5.78 16.18
N GLN A 114 10.04 5.60 17.46
CA GLN A 114 8.98 6.32 18.18
C GLN A 114 7.60 6.21 17.52
N GLN A 115 7.42 5.23 16.62
CA GLN A 115 6.18 4.99 15.89
C GLN A 115 5.72 3.55 16.09
N THR A 116 4.41 3.37 16.16
CA THR A 116 3.79 2.05 16.12
C THR A 116 3.62 1.65 14.64
N PRO A 117 4.20 0.53 14.20
CA PRO A 117 4.04 0.07 12.83
C PRO A 117 2.58 -0.35 12.57
N ILE A 118 2.12 -0.22 11.33
CA ILE A 118 0.77 -0.69 10.92
C ILE A 118 0.68 -2.20 11.11
N ALA A 119 1.76 -2.89 10.74
CA ALA A 119 2.01 -4.30 10.95
C ALA A 119 3.51 -4.52 10.77
N TRP A 120 4.00 -5.71 11.08
CA TRP A 120 5.32 -6.15 10.64
C TRP A 120 5.31 -7.66 10.42
N HIS A 121 6.21 -8.16 9.57
CA HIS A 121 6.36 -9.60 9.36
C HIS A 121 7.77 -9.95 8.86
N ILE A 122 8.14 -11.22 8.95
CA ILE A 122 9.35 -11.75 8.33
C ILE A 122 9.15 -11.84 6.81
N SER A 123 10.17 -11.49 6.04
CA SER A 123 10.18 -11.63 4.58
C SER A 123 9.86 -13.06 4.16
N LYS A 124 9.00 -13.22 3.15
CA LYS A 124 8.60 -14.54 2.63
C LYS A 124 9.79 -15.37 2.14
N ALA A 125 10.82 -14.71 1.61
CA ALA A 125 12.04 -15.40 1.20
C ALA A 125 12.69 -16.11 2.39
N ASP A 126 12.77 -15.44 3.54
CA ASP A 126 13.42 -15.94 4.74
C ASP A 126 12.52 -16.89 5.54
N THR A 127 11.20 -16.88 5.32
CA THR A 127 10.32 -17.90 5.92
C THR A 127 10.53 -19.30 5.32
N LEU A 128 11.06 -19.39 4.10
CA LEU A 128 11.30 -20.68 3.41
C LEU A 128 12.71 -21.22 3.65
N THR A 129 13.62 -20.40 4.15
CA THR A 129 14.99 -20.78 4.50
C THR A 129 15.17 -20.90 6.01
N ASP A 130 15.98 -21.88 6.41
CA ASP A 130 16.40 -22.05 7.80
C ASP A 130 17.67 -21.23 8.09
N THR A 131 17.57 -19.92 7.86
CA THR A 131 18.65 -18.98 8.16
C THR A 131 18.53 -18.52 9.62
N ARG A 132 19.69 -18.32 10.28
CA ARG A 132 19.75 -17.79 11.65
C ARG A 132 19.22 -16.37 11.76
N ASP A 133 19.40 -15.61 10.68
CA ASP A 133 18.94 -14.23 10.56
C ASP A 133 17.85 -14.11 9.51
N VAL A 134 16.98 -13.12 9.70
CA VAL A 134 15.81 -12.86 8.86
C VAL A 134 15.70 -11.38 8.51
N THR A 135 15.00 -11.08 7.42
CA THR A 135 14.62 -9.72 7.06
C THR A 135 13.24 -9.39 7.60
N LEU A 136 13.12 -8.32 8.37
CA LEU A 136 11.85 -7.76 8.81
C LEU A 136 11.31 -6.75 7.79
N VAL A 137 10.02 -6.86 7.50
CA VAL A 137 9.25 -5.94 6.65
C VAL A 137 8.31 -5.14 7.54
N ILE A 138 8.49 -3.82 7.59
CA ILE A 138 7.85 -2.95 8.60
C ILE A 138 7.19 -1.75 7.90
N PRO A 139 5.88 -1.81 7.61
CA PRO A 139 5.08 -0.66 7.16
C PRO A 139 4.72 0.33 8.28
N PHE A 140 4.92 1.62 8.02
CA PHE A 140 4.43 2.74 8.84
C PHE A 140 3.43 3.61 8.08
N SER A 141 2.58 4.32 8.81
CA SER A 141 1.66 5.33 8.27
C SER A 141 2.39 6.62 7.89
N GLU A 142 3.42 6.96 8.64
CA GLU A 142 4.25 8.14 8.43
C GLU A 142 5.70 7.73 8.12
N PRO A 143 6.48 8.56 7.43
CA PRO A 143 7.88 8.24 7.19
C PRO A 143 8.64 8.29 8.52
N VAL A 144 9.49 7.29 8.76
CA VAL A 144 10.46 7.33 9.87
C VAL A 144 11.57 8.31 9.52
N LEU A 145 11.97 9.13 10.50
CA LEU A 145 13.05 10.10 10.35
C LEU A 145 14.41 9.37 10.30
N GLY A 146 15.07 9.43 9.16
CA GLY A 146 16.38 8.81 8.95
C GLY A 146 16.34 7.28 8.86
N ASN A 147 17.53 6.67 8.92
CA ASN A 147 17.68 5.22 8.96
C ASN A 147 17.80 4.77 10.42
N PHE A 148 16.98 3.82 10.83
CA PHE A 148 17.07 3.15 12.13
C PHE A 148 17.66 1.75 11.98
N ARG A 149 18.13 1.16 13.08
CA ARG A 149 18.56 -0.25 13.17
C ARG A 149 17.94 -0.86 14.41
N LEU A 150 17.64 -2.16 14.39
CA LEU A 150 17.04 -2.87 15.51
C LEU A 150 18.10 -3.68 16.28
N LEU A 151 17.98 -3.76 17.60
CA LEU A 151 18.86 -4.53 18.51
C LEU A 151 20.34 -4.12 18.50
N GLY A 152 20.71 -3.09 17.75
CA GLY A 152 22.08 -2.67 17.56
C GLY A 152 22.97 -3.59 16.72
N THR A 153 22.48 -4.78 16.35
CA THR A 153 23.21 -5.81 15.59
C THR A 153 22.71 -5.96 14.16
N SER A 154 21.43 -5.65 13.89
CA SER A 154 20.87 -5.71 12.55
C SER A 154 21.42 -4.62 11.63
N ALA A 155 21.25 -4.83 10.32
CA ALA A 155 21.59 -3.83 9.32
C ALA A 155 20.71 -2.58 9.46
N PHE A 156 21.19 -1.45 8.95
CA PHE A 156 20.37 -0.24 8.85
C PHE A 156 19.15 -0.48 7.94
N SER A 157 18.02 0.08 8.36
CA SER A 157 16.78 0.04 7.62
C SER A 157 16.91 0.70 6.25
N PHE A 158 16.24 0.09 5.27
CA PHE A 158 16.08 0.62 3.92
C PHE A 158 14.60 0.84 3.63
N LYS A 159 14.23 2.07 3.23
CA LYS A 159 12.87 2.36 2.78
C LYS A 159 12.63 1.73 1.41
N LEU A 160 11.68 0.80 1.34
CA LEU A 160 11.29 0.17 0.10
C LEU A 160 10.61 1.20 -0.81
N THR A 161 11.31 1.58 -1.87
CA THR A 161 10.76 2.39 -2.96
C THR A 161 10.35 1.47 -4.10
N LYS A 162 9.20 1.76 -4.73
CA LYS A 162 8.85 1.08 -5.99
C LYS A 162 9.90 1.45 -7.02
N ALA A 163 10.48 0.44 -7.68
CA ALA A 163 11.32 0.68 -8.84
C ALA A 163 10.54 1.53 -9.86
N PRO A 164 11.20 2.51 -10.51
CA PRO A 164 10.55 3.27 -11.56
C PRO A 164 10.02 2.30 -12.61
N LYS A 165 8.82 2.58 -13.13
CA LYS A 165 8.28 1.79 -14.23
C LYS A 165 9.30 1.84 -15.37
N ILE A 166 9.73 0.66 -15.82
CA ILE A 166 10.53 0.55 -17.04
C ILE A 166 9.64 1.10 -18.16
N THR A 167 9.98 2.26 -18.68
CA THR A 167 9.31 2.82 -19.84
C THR A 167 9.77 2.05 -21.06
N GLN A 168 8.84 1.57 -21.87
CA GLN A 168 9.19 0.91 -23.12
C GLN A 168 9.51 1.97 -24.17
N CYS A 169 10.58 1.77 -24.93
CA CYS A 169 10.82 2.60 -26.11
C CYS A 169 9.65 2.40 -27.10
N THR A 170 8.98 3.48 -27.47
CA THR A 170 7.83 3.47 -28.39
C THR A 170 8.22 3.07 -29.82
N ASN A 171 9.49 3.26 -30.19
CA ASN A 171 10.00 2.99 -31.54
C ASN A 171 10.58 1.57 -31.66
N CYS A 172 11.38 1.15 -30.68
CA CYS A 172 12.18 -0.09 -30.75
C CYS A 172 11.77 -1.17 -29.73
N LEU A 173 10.65 -0.99 -29.02
CA LEU A 173 10.04 -2.00 -28.15
C LEU A 173 10.95 -2.69 -27.11
N ASN A 174 11.96 -1.98 -26.57
CA ASN A 174 12.98 -2.47 -25.62
C ASN A 174 14.20 -3.21 -26.20
N TYR A 175 14.47 -3.12 -27.50
CA TYR A 175 15.78 -3.57 -28.02
C TYR A 175 16.96 -2.77 -27.44
N HIS A 176 16.67 -1.61 -26.84
CA HIS A 176 17.61 -0.80 -26.07
C HIS A 176 16.89 -0.07 -24.92
N VAL A 177 17.68 0.50 -24.01
CA VAL A 177 17.19 1.41 -22.96
C VAL A 177 16.58 2.67 -23.62
N PRO A 178 15.41 3.19 -23.21
CA PRO A 178 14.74 4.31 -23.87
C PRO A 178 15.59 5.55 -24.05
N THR A 179 16.48 5.85 -23.09
CA THR A 179 17.40 6.99 -23.12
C THR A 179 18.48 6.90 -24.19
N ARG A 180 18.66 5.73 -24.81
CA ARG A 180 19.65 5.47 -25.87
C ARG A 180 19.01 5.21 -27.23
N CYS A 181 17.75 5.61 -27.43
CA CYS A 181 17.11 5.53 -28.73
C CYS A 181 17.82 6.47 -29.71
N ILE A 182 18.46 5.89 -30.73
CA ILE A 182 19.00 6.64 -31.87
C ILE A 182 18.10 6.50 -33.12
N ALA A 183 17.01 5.74 -33.02
CA ALA A 183 16.06 5.59 -34.12
C ALA A 183 15.39 6.95 -34.41
N PRO A 184 15.34 7.39 -35.67
CA PRO A 184 14.72 8.66 -36.04
C PRO A 184 13.24 8.66 -35.64
N GLU A 185 12.74 9.80 -35.18
CA GLU A 185 11.30 10.00 -34.97
C GLU A 185 10.59 9.96 -36.33
N VAL A 186 10.01 8.82 -36.67
CA VAL A 186 9.15 8.68 -37.85
C VAL A 186 7.71 9.03 -37.47
N CYS A 187 7.08 9.87 -38.29
CA CYS A 187 5.66 10.20 -38.12
C CYS A 187 4.83 8.92 -38.25
N LYS A 188 4.00 8.61 -37.24
CA LYS A 188 3.15 7.41 -37.15
C LYS A 188 2.19 7.17 -38.33
N ASN A 189 2.08 8.11 -39.28
CA ASN A 189 1.15 8.01 -40.40
C ASN A 189 1.74 7.44 -41.69
N TYR A 190 3.06 7.36 -41.85
CA TYR A 190 3.67 6.78 -43.05
C TYR A 190 4.94 6.04 -42.64
N GLY A 191 4.94 4.72 -42.86
CA GLY A 191 5.97 3.78 -42.41
C GLY A 191 7.35 4.03 -43.00
#